data_AF-A0A1L7WSA6-F1
#
_entry.id   AF-A0A1L7WSA6-F1
#
_cell.length_a   1.000
_cell.length_b   1.000
_cell.length_c   1.000
_cell.angle_alpha   90.00
_cell.angle_beta   90.00
_cell.angle_gamma   90.00
#
_symmetry.space_group_name_H-M   'P 1'
#
loop_
_entity.id
_entity.type
_entity.pdbx_description
1 polymer ?
#
loop_
_entity_poly.entity_id
_entity_poly.type
_entity_poly.pdbx_seq_one_letter_code
_entity_poly.pdbx_strand_id
1 'polypeptide(L)'
;MLCILQGLHGLQVYANQYRYKHIVAYMDLVVTQKLEVPPHFVLQLEGILKYSKVKATEGLIGSAAVGTSKDENAAERHSSLERFPGLSSLVSNLEGFRNGLKKQDWTQKSIETVSLEVRSSDPSWLSSIRHCYQSVLKDLLNPTFSQRPASVSEEELRKFRDTYRDSAFTCRYPHCDRAAEGFDSSQEREKHEAKHRREYRCDAPTCAYSEMGFATRAQLNRHTRKHDSEIADETRLAEAVRAFKRRRLSFLNHASADPEVLGYTAYLELPVGQFRTADDITEKNGSAIPSCKDLEVLLEPLELAVDVVKIRNSVCDRAMRMLSQARKDRLEEIETEGRDEERKERLKRDAADEEERGRNKANKVKKRKDFSSNKRRESWSR
;
A
#
# COMPACT_ATOMS: atom_id res chain seq x y z
N MET A 1 -4.09 21.44 12.44
CA MET A 1 -5.48 20.95 12.30
C MET A 1 -6.14 21.48 11.02
N LEU A 2 -6.09 22.78 10.72
CA LEU A 2 -6.69 23.36 9.49
C LEU A 2 -6.22 22.68 8.19
N CYS A 3 -4.91 22.43 7.99
CA CYS A 3 -4.40 21.75 6.79
C CYS A 3 -4.87 20.29 6.64
N ILE A 4 -5.30 19.65 7.73
CA ILE A 4 -5.84 18.29 7.73
C ILE A 4 -7.29 18.33 7.24
N LEU A 5 -8.06 19.29 7.76
CA LEU A 5 -9.46 19.52 7.38
C LEU A 5 -9.64 19.96 5.93
N GLN A 6 -8.63 20.64 5.36
CA GLN A 6 -8.60 21.05 3.95
C GLN A 6 -8.41 19.88 2.95
N GLY A 7 -8.37 18.63 3.42
CA GLY A 7 -8.48 17.45 2.55
C GLY A 7 -7.17 16.81 2.10
N LEU A 8 -6.02 17.18 2.68
CA LEU A 8 -4.73 16.62 2.26
C LEU A 8 -4.46 15.18 2.71
N HIS A 9 -5.49 14.40 3.08
CA HIS A 9 -5.33 13.03 3.61
C HIS A 9 -4.70 12.08 2.60
N GLY A 10 -5.31 11.97 1.42
CA GLY A 10 -4.80 11.10 0.36
C GLY A 10 -3.41 11.53 -0.11
N LEU A 11 -3.21 12.84 -0.28
CA LEU A 11 -1.92 13.40 -0.70
C LEU A 11 -0.84 13.15 0.34
N GLN A 12 -1.14 13.26 1.65
CA GLN A 12 -0.14 13.06 2.69
C GLN A 12 0.38 11.62 2.72
N VAL A 13 -0.51 10.63 2.61
CA VAL A 13 -0.11 9.22 2.58
C VAL A 13 0.72 8.93 1.33
N TYR A 14 0.27 9.44 0.18
CA TYR A 14 0.98 9.32 -1.09
C TYR A 14 2.36 9.99 -1.07
N ALA A 15 2.45 11.24 -0.61
CA ALA A 15 3.67 12.02 -0.58
C ALA A 15 4.73 11.37 0.32
N ASN A 16 4.32 10.85 1.48
CA ASN A 16 5.22 10.07 2.34
C ASN A 16 5.77 8.82 1.61
N GLN A 17 5.00 8.25 0.68
CA GLN A 17 5.38 7.01 0.01
C GLN A 17 6.18 7.21 -1.28
N TYR A 18 5.88 8.24 -2.05
CA TYR A 18 6.35 8.35 -3.44
C TYR A 18 7.07 9.65 -3.77
N ARG A 19 7.10 10.65 -2.87
CA ARG A 19 7.69 11.98 -3.18
C ARG A 19 9.13 11.90 -3.67
N TYR A 20 10.00 11.14 -3.01
CA TYR A 20 11.40 11.01 -3.42
C TYR A 20 11.55 10.37 -4.80
N LYS A 21 10.66 9.43 -5.17
CA LYS A 21 10.67 8.81 -6.50
C LYS A 21 10.31 9.81 -7.60
N HIS A 22 9.33 10.69 -7.33
CA HIS A 22 8.98 11.75 -8.27
C HIS A 22 10.10 12.76 -8.46
N ILE A 23 10.82 13.08 -7.39
CA ILE A 23 11.99 13.96 -7.47
C ILE A 23 13.07 13.30 -8.35
N VAL A 24 13.40 12.03 -8.11
CA VAL A 24 14.38 11.29 -8.94
C VAL A 24 13.94 11.26 -10.40
N ALA A 25 12.71 10.82 -10.67
CA ALA A 25 12.19 10.71 -12.04
C ALA A 25 12.15 12.06 -12.78
N TYR A 26 11.82 13.15 -12.10
CA TYR A 26 11.88 14.49 -12.67
C TYR A 26 13.33 14.89 -13.00
N MET A 27 14.27 14.62 -12.10
CA MET A 27 15.67 15.00 -12.30
C MET A 27 16.33 14.17 -13.40
N ASP A 28 15.96 12.89 -13.52
CA ASP A 28 16.35 12.03 -14.65
C ASP A 28 15.87 12.61 -15.98
N LEU A 29 14.64 13.14 -16.02
CA LEU A 29 14.09 13.79 -17.21
C LEU A 29 14.87 15.05 -17.56
N VAL A 30 15.15 15.90 -16.56
CA VAL A 30 15.93 17.14 -16.73
C VAL A 30 17.30 16.83 -17.31
N VAL A 31 18.00 15.81 -16.79
CA VAL A 31 19.33 15.41 -17.28
C VAL A 31 19.25 14.82 -18.68
N THR A 32 18.30 13.93 -18.95
CA THR A 32 18.10 13.30 -20.26
C THR A 32 17.81 14.33 -21.34
N GLN A 33 16.96 15.31 -21.04
CA GLN A 33 16.55 16.36 -21.97
C GLN A 33 17.46 17.60 -21.95
N LYS A 34 18.50 17.62 -21.11
CA LYS A 34 19.40 18.76 -20.91
C LYS A 34 18.64 20.07 -20.57
N LEU A 35 17.58 19.95 -19.78
CA LEU A 35 16.80 21.08 -19.33
C LEU A 35 17.48 21.80 -18.17
N GLU A 36 17.14 23.07 -17.98
CA GLU A 36 17.46 23.77 -16.74
C GLU A 36 16.42 23.47 -15.67
N VAL A 37 16.88 23.32 -14.44
CA VAL A 37 15.97 23.20 -13.29
C VAL A 37 15.46 24.60 -12.95
N PRO A 38 14.15 24.84 -12.94
CA PRO A 38 13.62 26.15 -12.61
C PRO A 38 14.08 26.62 -11.22
N PRO A 39 14.50 27.90 -11.05
CA PRO A 39 15.05 28.39 -9.78
C PRO A 39 14.12 28.21 -8.58
N HIS A 40 12.81 28.40 -8.79
CA HIS A 40 11.80 28.19 -7.75
C HIS A 40 11.75 26.73 -7.29
N PHE A 41 12.00 25.78 -8.19
CA PHE A 41 12.03 24.36 -7.85
C PHE A 41 13.28 24.03 -7.03
N VAL A 42 14.43 24.64 -7.35
CA VAL A 42 15.64 24.52 -6.52
C VAL A 42 15.37 24.98 -5.08
N LEU A 43 14.74 26.14 -4.90
CA LEU A 43 14.36 26.63 -3.57
C LEU A 43 13.41 25.66 -2.83
N GLN A 44 12.47 25.05 -3.55
CA GLN A 44 11.60 24.03 -2.98
C GLN A 44 12.38 22.78 -2.57
N LEU A 45 13.32 22.31 -3.39
CA LEU A 45 14.19 21.17 -3.08
C LEU A 45 15.06 21.44 -1.85
N GLU A 46 15.63 22.64 -1.73
CA GLU A 46 16.36 23.07 -0.53
C GLU A 46 15.44 23.11 0.71
N GLY A 47 14.20 23.57 0.53
CA GLY A 47 13.17 23.51 1.57
C GLY A 47 12.90 22.09 2.07
N ILE A 48 13.01 21.07 1.21
CA ILE A 48 12.85 19.66 1.59
C ILE A 48 13.97 19.20 2.52
N LEU A 49 15.20 19.68 2.30
CA LEU A 49 16.36 19.29 3.10
C LEU A 49 16.20 19.68 4.57
N LYS A 50 15.40 20.71 4.88
CA LYS A 50 15.05 21.09 6.26
C LYS A 50 14.33 19.97 7.03
N TYR A 51 13.71 19.03 6.32
CA TYR A 51 13.03 17.87 6.90
C TYR A 51 13.92 16.63 6.99
N SER A 52 15.19 16.71 6.56
CA SER A 52 16.19 15.69 6.83
C SER A 52 16.57 15.71 8.31
N LYS A 53 16.62 14.55 8.96
CA LYS A 53 17.24 14.39 10.29
C LYS A 53 18.74 14.24 10.19
N VAL A 54 19.21 13.73 9.06
CA VAL A 54 20.63 13.70 8.73
C VAL A 54 21.01 15.15 8.44
N LYS A 55 21.62 15.82 9.41
CA LYS A 55 22.20 17.14 9.16
C LYS A 55 23.17 16.99 7.99
N ALA A 56 23.06 17.89 7.01
CA ALA A 56 24.08 18.03 5.98
C ALA A 56 25.41 18.12 6.72
N THR A 57 26.25 17.12 6.52
CA THR A 57 27.55 17.01 7.18
C THR A 57 28.45 18.03 6.52
N GLU A 58 28.27 19.31 6.84
CA GLU A 58 29.32 20.30 6.67
C GLU A 58 30.45 19.90 7.64
N GLY A 59 31.62 19.65 7.04
CA GLY A 59 32.55 18.66 7.54
C GLY A 59 33.35 19.03 8.79
N LEU A 60 33.76 18.00 9.51
CA LEU A 60 35.08 17.88 10.15
C LEU A 60 35.20 16.45 10.72
N ILE A 61 36.15 15.70 10.16
CA ILE A 61 36.95 14.61 10.74
C ILE A 61 36.31 13.80 11.89
N GLY A 62 36.07 12.51 11.62
CA GLY A 62 36.32 11.44 12.60
C GLY A 62 35.11 10.65 13.11
N SER A 63 35.10 9.35 12.74
CA SER A 63 34.49 8.20 13.44
C SER A 63 32.96 8.16 13.65
N ALA A 64 32.27 7.03 13.65
CA ALA A 64 32.53 5.66 13.18
C ALA A 64 31.17 4.92 13.21
N ALA A 65 31.03 3.94 12.31
CA ALA A 65 30.14 2.77 12.41
C ALA A 65 28.61 2.97 12.47
N VAL A 66 27.98 2.98 11.30
CA VAL A 66 26.79 2.14 11.04
C VAL A 66 26.97 1.54 9.64
N GLY A 67 26.93 0.22 9.54
CA GLY A 67 27.28 -0.54 8.34
C GLY A 67 26.44 -0.16 7.12
N THR A 68 27.03 0.64 6.23
CA THR A 68 26.58 0.80 4.86
C THR A 68 27.11 -0.38 4.05
N SER A 69 26.25 -1.37 3.79
CA SER A 69 26.50 -2.26 2.66
C SER A 69 26.50 -1.39 1.40
N LYS A 70 27.69 -1.09 0.85
CA LYS A 70 27.84 -0.46 -0.46
C LYS A 70 27.21 -1.40 -1.49
N ASP A 71 25.96 -1.12 -1.82
CA ASP A 71 25.33 -1.66 -3.01
C ASP A 71 25.92 -0.83 -4.16
N GLU A 72 26.92 -1.37 -4.87
CA GLU A 72 27.60 -0.69 -6.01
C GLU A 72 26.61 -0.20 -7.08
N ASN A 73 25.41 -0.80 -7.09
CA ASN A 73 24.30 -0.52 -7.97
C ASN A 73 23.44 0.69 -7.53
N ALA A 74 23.64 1.25 -6.34
CA ALA A 74 22.91 2.44 -5.85
C ALA A 74 23.55 3.76 -6.30
N ALA A 75 24.86 3.76 -6.59
CA ALA A 75 25.59 4.95 -7.01
C ALA A 75 25.20 5.42 -8.42
N GLU A 76 24.93 4.48 -9.35
CA GLU A 76 24.47 4.83 -10.71
C GLU A 76 23.03 5.39 -10.73
N ARG A 77 22.17 4.97 -9.80
CA ARG A 77 20.72 5.27 -9.82
C ARG A 77 20.38 6.72 -9.51
N HIS A 78 21.32 7.52 -9.01
CA HIS A 78 21.11 8.92 -8.64
C HIS A 78 22.13 9.87 -9.27
N SER A 79 22.75 9.47 -10.38
CA SER A 79 23.67 10.32 -11.15
C SER A 79 23.02 11.66 -11.52
N SER A 80 21.72 11.64 -11.82
CA SER A 80 20.94 12.86 -12.12
C SER A 80 20.83 13.86 -10.95
N LEU A 81 21.07 13.40 -9.72
CA LEU A 81 21.05 14.22 -8.51
C LEU A 81 22.43 14.71 -8.07
N GLU A 82 23.51 14.40 -8.81
CA GLU A 82 24.88 14.82 -8.46
C GLU A 82 25.02 16.34 -8.32
N ARG A 83 24.24 17.11 -9.10
CA ARG A 83 24.18 18.58 -9.01
C ARG A 83 23.62 19.09 -7.67
N PHE A 84 22.96 18.22 -6.90
CA PHE A 84 22.33 18.53 -5.61
C PHE A 84 22.75 17.51 -4.54
N PRO A 85 23.98 17.61 -4.00
CA PRO A 85 24.56 16.56 -3.13
C PRO A 85 23.73 16.31 -1.86
N GLY A 86 23.14 17.36 -1.26
CA GLY A 86 22.25 17.22 -0.11
C GLY A 86 20.99 16.41 -0.43
N LEU A 87 20.43 16.61 -1.63
CA LEU A 87 19.24 15.89 -2.09
C LEU A 87 19.57 14.44 -2.45
N SER A 88 20.68 14.21 -3.15
CA SER A 88 21.18 12.87 -3.46
C SER A 88 21.39 12.04 -2.19
N SER A 89 22.01 12.63 -1.16
CA SER A 89 22.19 11.99 0.15
C SER A 89 20.86 11.69 0.83
N LEU A 90 19.92 12.65 0.86
CA LEU A 90 18.59 12.44 1.45
C LEU A 90 17.84 11.31 0.75
N VAL A 91 17.81 11.31 -0.59
CA VAL A 91 17.14 10.27 -1.39
C VAL A 91 17.76 8.90 -1.13
N SER A 92 19.09 8.81 -1.16
CA SER A 92 19.83 7.56 -0.89
C SER A 92 19.52 7.00 0.50
N ASN A 93 19.52 7.86 1.51
CA ASN A 93 19.17 7.48 2.89
C ASN A 93 17.71 7.00 2.98
N LEU A 94 16.78 7.72 2.33
CA LEU A 94 15.36 7.33 2.30
C LEU A 94 15.15 5.98 1.59
N GLU A 95 15.84 5.73 0.48
CA GLU A 95 15.77 4.44 -0.21
C GLU A 95 16.34 3.31 0.63
N GLY A 96 17.52 3.53 1.24
CA GLY A 96 18.15 2.57 2.15
C GLY A 96 17.22 2.23 3.31
N PHE A 97 16.64 3.24 3.96
CA PHE A 97 15.64 3.07 5.01
C PHE A 97 14.45 2.24 4.52
N ARG A 98 13.83 2.61 3.39
CA ARG A 98 12.65 1.92 2.86
C ARG A 98 12.94 0.47 2.47
N ASN A 99 14.11 0.22 1.91
CA ASN A 99 14.56 -1.13 1.56
C ASN A 99 14.85 -1.94 2.83
N GLY A 100 15.43 -1.33 3.87
CA GLY A 100 15.57 -1.92 5.19
C GLY A 100 14.22 -2.34 5.77
N LEU A 101 13.21 -1.48 5.69
CA LEU A 101 11.85 -1.81 6.12
C LEU A 101 11.26 -3.03 5.38
N LYS A 102 11.65 -3.30 4.13
CA LYS A 102 11.16 -4.46 3.37
C LYS A 102 11.83 -5.76 3.80
N LYS A 103 13.10 -5.68 4.20
CA LYS A 103 13.91 -6.84 4.56
C LYS A 103 13.63 -7.31 6.00
N GLN A 104 13.17 -6.41 6.86
CA GLN A 104 12.90 -6.71 8.26
C GLN A 104 11.59 -7.50 8.44
N ASP A 105 11.65 -8.56 9.27
CA ASP A 105 10.45 -9.26 9.73
C ASP A 105 9.77 -8.45 10.84
N TRP A 106 8.60 -7.89 10.53
CA TRP A 106 7.79 -7.12 11.48
C TRP A 106 6.77 -7.97 12.23
N THR A 107 6.57 -9.23 11.81
CA THR A 107 5.47 -10.08 12.31
C THR A 107 5.61 -10.46 13.78
N GLN A 108 6.79 -10.27 14.36
CA GLN A 108 7.07 -10.56 15.77
C GLN A 108 6.89 -9.34 16.69
N LYS A 109 6.80 -8.13 16.15
CA LYS A 109 6.81 -6.90 16.95
C LYS A 109 5.39 -6.39 17.16
N SER A 110 5.14 -5.81 18.33
CA SER A 110 3.89 -5.05 18.53
C SER A 110 3.88 -3.84 17.60
N ILE A 111 2.69 -3.38 17.24
CA ILE A 111 2.56 -2.28 16.29
C ILE A 111 3.04 -0.94 16.87
N GLU A 112 3.01 -0.79 18.19
CA GLU A 112 3.61 0.34 18.91
C GLU A 112 5.14 0.33 18.76
N THR A 113 5.78 -0.83 18.92
CA THR A 113 7.22 -1.00 18.71
C THR A 113 7.61 -0.76 17.26
N VAL A 114 6.87 -1.34 16.31
CA VAL A 114 7.04 -1.10 14.86
C VAL A 114 6.97 0.40 14.57
N SER A 115 5.93 1.08 15.07
CA SER A 115 5.73 2.52 14.84
C SER A 115 6.87 3.36 15.41
N LEU A 116 7.38 3.01 16.59
CA LEU A 116 8.50 3.71 17.22
C LEU A 116 9.81 3.50 16.45
N GLU A 117 10.12 2.25 16.07
CA GLU A 117 11.32 1.91 15.31
C GLU A 117 11.35 2.55 13.93
N VAL A 118 10.22 2.55 13.23
CA VAL A 118 10.08 3.23 11.93
C VAL A 118 10.35 4.72 12.10
N ARG A 119 9.78 5.36 13.14
CA ARG A 119 9.99 6.79 13.40
C ARG A 119 11.43 7.12 13.82
N SER A 120 12.08 6.26 14.59
CA SER A 120 13.45 6.48 15.04
C SER A 120 14.45 6.29 13.89
N SER A 121 14.23 5.28 13.06
CA SER A 121 15.13 4.90 11.96
C SER A 121 14.90 5.71 10.68
N ASP A 122 13.79 6.45 10.57
CA ASP A 122 13.52 7.33 9.43
C ASP A 122 14.57 8.45 9.37
N PRO A 123 15.33 8.58 8.26
CA PRO A 123 16.33 9.63 8.08
C PRO A 123 15.71 11.02 7.89
N SER A 124 14.38 11.12 7.82
CA SER A 124 13.61 12.35 7.70
C SER A 124 12.55 12.47 8.80
N TRP A 125 11.87 13.62 8.86
CA TRP A 125 10.73 13.83 9.75
C TRP A 125 9.41 13.25 9.22
N LEU A 126 9.41 12.65 8.03
CA LEU A 126 8.19 12.23 7.31
C LEU A 126 7.35 11.21 8.10
N SER A 127 7.96 10.17 8.68
CA SER A 127 7.24 9.17 9.48
C SER A 127 6.65 9.76 10.76
N SER A 128 7.35 10.72 11.37
CA SER A 128 6.82 11.45 12.54
C SER A 128 5.65 12.34 12.15
N ILE A 129 5.75 13.08 11.04
CA ILE A 129 4.65 13.91 10.53
C ILE A 129 3.44 13.03 10.18
N ARG A 130 3.65 11.88 9.53
CA ARG A 130 2.58 10.91 9.25
C ARG A 130 1.91 10.42 10.53
N HIS A 131 2.69 10.08 11.56
CA HIS A 131 2.16 9.63 12.84
C HIS A 131 1.33 10.73 13.53
N CYS A 132 1.84 11.96 13.61
CA CYS A 132 1.11 13.10 14.15
C CYS A 132 -0.17 13.37 13.36
N TYR A 133 -0.11 13.31 12.03
CA TYR A 133 -1.26 13.47 11.15
C TYR A 133 -2.34 12.44 11.46
N GLN A 134 -1.98 11.15 11.55
CA GLN A 134 -2.91 10.06 11.86
C GLN A 134 -3.52 10.19 13.26
N SER A 135 -2.77 10.69 14.25
CA SER A 135 -3.30 10.97 15.59
C SER A 135 -4.38 12.06 15.53
N VAL A 136 -4.08 13.19 14.90
CA VAL A 136 -5.04 14.31 14.78
C VAL A 136 -6.25 13.90 13.96
N LEU A 137 -6.06 13.11 12.90
CA LEU A 137 -7.16 12.56 12.11
C LEU A 137 -8.12 11.72 12.96
N LYS A 138 -7.59 10.85 13.82
CA LYS A 138 -8.39 10.04 14.74
C LYS A 138 -9.21 10.93 15.69
N ASP A 139 -8.62 12.01 16.18
CA ASP A 139 -9.31 12.95 17.07
C ASP A 139 -10.46 13.66 16.34
N LEU A 140 -10.22 14.15 15.11
CA LEU A 140 -11.24 14.84 14.30
C LEU A 140 -12.43 13.93 13.92
N LEU A 141 -12.17 12.65 13.69
CA LEU A 141 -13.20 11.67 13.35
C LEU A 141 -13.96 11.15 14.56
N ASN A 142 -13.48 11.40 15.78
CA ASN A 142 -14.17 11.00 16.98
C ASN A 142 -15.47 11.81 17.14
N PRO A 143 -16.66 11.17 17.19
CA PRO A 143 -17.92 11.87 17.37
C PRO A 143 -18.01 12.63 18.71
N THR A 144 -17.25 12.22 19.73
CA THR A 144 -17.19 12.90 21.04
C THR A 144 -16.14 14.02 21.10
N PHE A 145 -15.59 14.45 19.96
CA PHE A 145 -14.59 15.51 19.91
C PHE A 145 -15.19 16.86 20.34
N SER A 146 -15.15 17.15 21.65
CA SER A 146 -15.73 18.36 22.25
C SER A 146 -14.81 19.58 22.16
N GLN A 147 -13.52 19.40 21.85
CA GLN A 147 -12.54 20.49 21.75
C GLN A 147 -12.37 20.96 20.31
N ARG A 148 -13.47 21.43 19.74
CA ARG A 148 -13.48 21.98 18.38
C ARG A 148 -12.71 23.32 18.34
N PRO A 149 -11.74 23.49 17.42
CA PRO A 149 -11.12 24.79 17.20
C PRO A 149 -12.18 25.82 16.77
N ALA A 150 -12.13 27.03 17.33
CA ALA A 150 -13.07 28.10 16.99
C ALA A 150 -13.11 28.43 15.48
N SER A 151 -12.03 28.12 14.75
CA SER A 151 -11.83 28.43 13.33
C SER A 151 -12.43 27.44 12.33
N VAL A 152 -13.07 26.36 12.77
CA VAL A 152 -13.58 25.28 11.88
C VAL A 152 -15.09 25.22 12.03
N SER A 153 -15.88 25.25 10.96
CA SER A 153 -17.35 25.15 11.03
C SER A 153 -17.83 23.70 11.28
N GLU A 154 -19.07 23.51 11.75
CA GLU A 154 -19.58 22.14 12.02
C GLU A 154 -19.83 21.41 10.70
N GLU A 155 -20.23 22.18 9.70
CA GLU A 155 -20.46 21.73 8.35
C GLU A 155 -19.16 21.26 7.68
N GLU A 156 -18.05 21.96 7.88
CA GLU A 156 -16.73 21.55 7.39
C GLU A 156 -16.28 20.24 8.05
N LEU A 157 -16.48 20.09 9.36
CA LEU A 157 -16.12 18.87 10.09
C LEU A 157 -17.02 17.69 9.67
N ARG A 158 -18.31 17.92 9.47
CA ARG A 158 -19.24 16.92 8.94
C ARG A 158 -18.82 16.48 7.53
N LYS A 159 -18.58 17.42 6.62
CA LYS A 159 -18.11 17.12 5.26
C LYS A 159 -16.79 16.36 5.26
N PHE A 160 -15.87 16.74 6.15
CA PHE A 160 -14.61 16.03 6.33
C PHE A 160 -14.83 14.59 6.79
N ARG A 161 -15.68 14.37 7.81
CA ARG A 161 -16.06 13.03 8.28
C ARG A 161 -16.69 12.22 7.15
N ASP A 162 -17.65 12.79 6.43
CA ASP A 162 -18.34 12.07 5.34
C ASP A 162 -17.38 11.73 4.18
N THR A 163 -16.35 12.55 3.96
CA THR A 163 -15.38 12.32 2.87
C THR A 163 -14.31 11.29 3.23
N TYR A 164 -13.82 11.31 4.48
CA TYR A 164 -12.62 10.56 4.86
C TYR A 164 -12.86 9.41 5.83
N ARG A 165 -14.06 9.29 6.42
CA ARG A 165 -14.37 8.23 7.40
C ARG A 165 -13.98 6.84 6.90
N ASP A 166 -14.28 6.54 5.64
CA ASP A 166 -14.11 5.21 5.05
C ASP A 166 -12.63 4.87 4.70
N SER A 167 -11.70 5.81 4.83
CA SER A 167 -10.28 5.60 4.49
C SER A 167 -9.32 6.21 5.49
N ALA A 168 -9.83 6.67 6.63
CA ALA A 168 -9.03 7.44 7.58
C ALA A 168 -8.00 6.59 8.30
N PHE A 169 -8.41 5.38 8.71
CA PHE A 169 -7.60 4.55 9.58
C PHE A 169 -6.63 3.71 8.75
N THR A 170 -5.41 4.18 8.49
CA THR A 170 -4.43 3.41 7.69
C THR A 170 -3.68 2.35 8.50
N CYS A 171 -3.37 1.21 7.88
CA CYS A 171 -2.52 0.20 8.50
C CYS A 171 -1.13 0.76 8.80
N ARG A 172 -0.64 0.53 10.03
CA ARG A 172 0.66 1.03 10.49
C ARG A 172 1.84 0.11 10.12
N TYR A 173 1.59 -1.13 9.70
CA TYR A 173 2.67 -2.04 9.28
C TYR A 173 3.31 -1.57 7.97
N PRO A 174 4.65 -1.56 7.88
CA PRO A 174 5.36 -1.27 6.64
C PRO A 174 4.92 -2.21 5.50
N HIS A 175 4.77 -1.66 4.29
CA HIS A 175 4.44 -2.39 3.06
C HIS A 175 3.11 -3.13 3.05
N CYS A 176 2.22 -2.85 3.99
CA CYS A 176 0.85 -3.31 3.88
C CYS A 176 0.11 -2.53 2.79
N ASP A 177 -0.62 -3.20 1.90
CA ASP A 177 -1.43 -2.53 0.86
C ASP A 177 -2.52 -1.63 1.47
N ARG A 178 -3.04 -2.03 2.65
CA ARG A 178 -4.01 -1.24 3.45
C ARG A 178 -3.37 -0.05 4.16
N ALA A 179 -2.06 0.17 4.01
CA ALA A 179 -1.40 1.39 4.48
C ALA A 179 -1.74 2.62 3.62
N ALA A 180 -2.17 2.42 2.36
CA ALA A 180 -2.63 3.47 1.47
C ALA A 180 -4.15 3.61 1.43
N GLU A 181 -4.89 2.51 1.58
CA GLU A 181 -6.35 2.47 1.45
C GLU A 181 -7.09 2.92 2.70
N GLY A 182 -6.60 2.55 3.88
CA GLY A 182 -7.32 2.80 5.12
C GLY A 182 -8.39 1.77 5.46
N PHE A 183 -9.17 2.11 6.48
CA PHE A 183 -10.32 1.37 7.00
C PHE A 183 -11.34 2.40 7.51
N ASP A 184 -12.60 1.97 7.61
CA ASP A 184 -13.73 2.80 8.03
C ASP A 184 -13.71 3.03 9.55
N SER A 185 -13.01 2.17 10.30
CA SER A 185 -12.91 2.26 11.76
C SER A 185 -11.56 1.84 12.32
N SER A 186 -11.22 2.35 13.52
CA SER A 186 -10.04 1.90 14.28
C SER A 186 -10.12 0.40 14.61
N GLN A 187 -11.32 -0.12 14.87
CA GLN A 187 -11.51 -1.54 15.22
C GLN A 187 -11.19 -2.46 14.04
N GLU A 188 -11.58 -2.09 12.82
CA GLU A 188 -11.23 -2.86 11.61
C GLU A 188 -9.74 -2.83 11.33
N ARG A 189 -9.11 -1.66 11.46
CA ARG A 189 -7.65 -1.54 11.38
C ARG A 189 -6.97 -2.43 12.41
N GLU A 190 -7.40 -2.42 13.66
CA GLU A 190 -6.82 -3.24 14.74
C GLU A 190 -6.98 -4.75 14.47
N LYS A 191 -8.16 -5.18 14.01
CA LYS A 191 -8.39 -6.56 13.56
C LYS A 191 -7.49 -6.95 12.41
N HIS A 192 -7.24 -6.04 11.48
CA HIS A 192 -6.31 -6.27 10.37
C HIS A 192 -4.85 -6.32 10.85
N GLU A 193 -4.42 -5.36 11.68
CA GLU A 193 -3.07 -5.30 12.26
C GLU A 193 -2.75 -6.53 13.09
N ALA A 194 -3.74 -7.13 13.78
CA ALA A 194 -3.58 -8.39 14.48
C ALA A 194 -3.22 -9.57 13.55
N LYS A 195 -3.60 -9.53 12.26
CA LYS A 195 -3.24 -10.57 11.27
C LYS A 195 -1.79 -10.48 10.80
N HIS A 196 -1.14 -9.33 10.99
CA HIS A 196 0.30 -9.19 10.72
C HIS A 196 1.14 -9.84 11.81
N ARG A 197 0.63 -9.93 13.05
CA ARG A 197 1.33 -10.61 14.13
C ARG A 197 1.30 -12.12 13.91
N ARG A 198 2.48 -12.73 13.79
CA ARG A 198 2.66 -14.18 13.64
C ARG A 198 3.46 -14.74 14.79
N GLU A 199 2.91 -14.57 15.98
CA GLU A 199 3.54 -14.92 17.25
C GLU A 199 3.65 -16.44 17.46
N TYR A 200 2.82 -17.23 16.77
CA TYR A 200 2.78 -18.67 16.95
C TYR A 200 3.66 -19.36 15.91
N ARG A 201 4.81 -19.90 16.30
CA ARG A 201 5.75 -20.57 15.39
C ARG A 201 5.75 -22.08 15.62
N CYS A 202 6.09 -22.83 14.58
CA CYS A 202 6.32 -24.27 14.71
C CYS A 202 7.68 -24.49 15.38
N ASP A 203 7.74 -25.37 16.38
CA ASP A 203 8.97 -25.68 17.11
C ASP A 203 9.94 -26.57 16.29
N ALA A 204 9.46 -27.16 15.18
CA ALA A 204 10.30 -27.97 14.30
C ALA A 204 11.25 -27.07 13.47
N PRO A 205 12.58 -27.16 13.65
CA PRO A 205 13.53 -26.24 13.02
C PRO A 205 13.59 -26.39 11.49
N THR A 206 13.20 -27.55 10.95
CA THR A 206 13.13 -27.82 9.51
C THR A 206 11.80 -27.38 8.87
N CYS A 207 10.81 -26.99 9.67
CA CYS A 207 9.50 -26.58 9.17
C CYS A 207 9.54 -25.12 8.69
N ALA A 208 9.05 -24.85 7.49
CA ALA A 208 8.98 -23.48 6.95
C ALA A 208 8.16 -22.50 7.82
N TYR A 209 7.29 -23.02 8.69
CA TYR A 209 6.49 -22.24 9.63
C TYR A 209 7.17 -21.96 10.98
N SER A 210 8.39 -22.45 11.21
CA SER A 210 9.22 -22.00 12.33
C SER A 210 9.69 -20.55 12.12
N GLU A 211 10.05 -20.20 10.89
CA GLU A 211 10.44 -18.85 10.49
C GLU A 211 9.26 -17.95 10.08
N MET A 212 8.20 -18.52 9.46
CA MET A 212 7.07 -17.70 9.01
C MET A 212 6.01 -17.43 10.08
N GLY A 213 5.83 -18.36 11.03
CA GLY A 213 4.79 -18.30 12.06
C GLY A 213 3.34 -18.34 11.52
N PHE A 214 2.40 -18.31 12.46
CA PHE A 214 0.96 -18.34 12.26
C PHE A 214 0.31 -17.16 12.98
N ALA A 215 -0.75 -16.62 12.36
CA ALA A 215 -1.51 -15.52 12.95
C ALA A 215 -2.32 -15.94 14.19
N THR A 216 -2.63 -17.24 14.32
CA THR A 216 -3.42 -17.77 15.44
C THR A 216 -2.89 -19.09 15.97
N ARG A 217 -3.08 -19.35 17.27
CA ARG A 217 -2.73 -20.63 17.90
C ARG A 217 -3.49 -21.80 17.27
N ALA A 218 -4.73 -21.59 16.82
CA ALA A 218 -5.53 -22.61 16.16
C ALA A 218 -4.92 -23.08 14.82
N GLN A 219 -4.32 -22.16 14.05
CA GLN A 219 -3.58 -22.50 12.83
C GLN A 219 -2.31 -23.31 13.15
N LEU A 220 -1.54 -22.91 14.16
CA LEU A 220 -0.39 -23.68 14.63
C LEU A 220 -0.80 -25.09 15.09
N ASN A 221 -1.80 -25.21 15.96
CA ASN A 221 -2.27 -26.51 16.44
C ASN A 221 -2.75 -27.42 15.30
N ARG A 222 -3.41 -26.86 14.27
CA ARG A 222 -3.82 -27.60 13.08
C ARG A 222 -2.61 -28.04 12.25
N HIS A 223 -1.60 -27.20 12.13
CA HIS A 223 -0.36 -27.52 11.44
C HIS A 223 0.42 -28.61 12.18
N THR A 224 0.67 -28.47 13.49
CA THR A 224 1.37 -29.46 14.32
C THR A 224 0.71 -30.83 14.22
N ARG A 225 -0.63 -30.90 14.34
CA ARG A 225 -1.38 -32.16 14.18
C ARG A 225 -1.18 -32.85 12.83
N LYS A 226 -0.96 -32.09 11.75
CA LYS A 226 -0.70 -32.63 10.41
C LYS A 226 0.78 -32.97 10.20
N HIS A 227 1.67 -32.12 10.69
CA HIS A 227 3.10 -32.29 10.57
C HIS A 227 3.60 -33.49 11.38
N ASP A 228 3.05 -33.71 12.59
CA ASP A 228 3.35 -34.89 13.41
C ASP A 228 2.87 -36.19 12.74
N SER A 229 1.83 -36.14 11.90
CA SER A 229 1.40 -37.29 11.09
C SER A 229 2.20 -37.48 9.79
N GLU A 230 2.88 -36.44 9.29
CA GLU A 230 3.64 -36.46 8.03
C GLU A 230 5.14 -36.79 8.22
N ILE A 231 5.71 -36.59 9.42
CA ILE A 231 7.09 -37.02 9.75
C ILE A 231 7.26 -38.55 9.66
N ALA A 232 6.17 -39.32 9.63
CA ALA A 232 6.20 -40.75 9.35
C ALA A 232 6.43 -41.11 7.86
N ASP A 233 6.48 -40.14 6.94
CA ASP A 233 6.58 -40.36 5.48
C ASP A 233 7.59 -39.37 4.82
N GLU A 234 8.79 -39.27 5.39
CA GLU A 234 9.86 -38.30 5.02
C GLU A 234 10.36 -38.38 3.56
N THR A 235 9.95 -39.38 2.77
CA THR A 235 10.56 -39.63 1.45
C THR A 235 9.96 -38.76 0.32
N ARG A 236 8.81 -38.11 0.51
CA ARG A 236 8.09 -37.36 -0.55
C ARG A 236 8.32 -35.85 -0.58
N LEU A 237 8.82 -35.24 0.49
CA LEU A 237 8.94 -33.78 0.62
C LEU A 237 10.12 -33.19 -0.16
N ALA A 238 11.22 -33.95 -0.29
CA ALA A 238 12.41 -33.51 -1.03
C ALA A 238 12.15 -33.31 -2.54
N GLU A 239 11.19 -34.03 -3.12
CA GLU A 239 10.81 -33.90 -4.54
C GLU A 239 9.91 -32.68 -4.79
N ALA A 240 9.01 -32.36 -3.86
CA ALA A 240 8.11 -31.21 -3.97
C ALA A 240 8.85 -29.86 -3.89
N VAL A 241 9.89 -29.77 -3.04
CA VAL A 241 10.73 -28.56 -2.91
C VAL A 241 11.53 -28.28 -4.20
N ARG A 242 11.97 -29.33 -4.90
CA ARG A 242 12.65 -29.21 -6.21
C ARG A 242 11.70 -28.80 -7.35
N ALA A 243 10.40 -29.08 -7.23
CA ALA A 243 9.40 -28.65 -8.20
C ALA A 243 9.03 -27.17 -8.02
N PHE A 244 8.96 -26.67 -6.78
CA PHE A 244 8.58 -25.28 -6.49
C PHE A 244 9.64 -24.26 -6.92
N LYS A 245 10.93 -24.62 -6.81
CA LYS A 245 12.05 -23.76 -7.22
C LYS A 245 12.13 -23.54 -8.73
N ARG A 246 11.55 -24.44 -9.54
CA ARG A 246 11.49 -24.33 -11.01
C ARG A 246 10.39 -23.40 -11.52
N ARG A 247 9.27 -23.24 -10.80
CA ARG A 247 8.16 -22.34 -11.22
C ARG A 247 8.45 -20.85 -11.00
N ARG A 248 9.29 -20.50 -10.02
CA ARG A 248 9.59 -19.09 -9.68
C ARG A 248 10.51 -18.36 -10.66
N LEU A 249 11.21 -19.09 -11.54
CA LEU A 249 12.13 -18.53 -12.55
C LEU A 249 11.47 -18.29 -13.93
N SER A 250 10.16 -18.56 -14.07
CA SER A 250 9.44 -18.44 -15.36
C SER A 250 8.51 -17.23 -15.49
N PHE A 251 8.40 -16.38 -14.46
CA PHE A 251 7.47 -15.23 -14.42
C PHE A 251 8.13 -13.85 -14.56
N LEU A 252 9.43 -13.78 -14.87
CA LEU A 252 10.14 -12.54 -15.20
C LEU A 252 10.68 -12.65 -16.61
N ASN A 253 9.80 -12.49 -17.60
CA ASN A 253 10.13 -12.02 -18.95
C ASN A 253 8.81 -11.66 -19.64
N HIS A 254 8.85 -10.61 -20.47
CA HIS A 254 7.77 -9.91 -21.19
C HIS A 254 7.38 -8.54 -20.60
N ALA A 255 8.30 -7.60 -20.75
CA ALA A 255 7.98 -6.22 -21.09
C ALA A 255 8.68 -5.91 -22.43
N SER A 256 7.89 -5.52 -23.43
CA SER A 256 8.38 -4.87 -24.66
C SER A 256 7.37 -3.80 -25.08
N ALA A 257 7.91 -2.74 -25.64
CA ALA A 257 7.35 -1.40 -25.80
C ALA A 257 6.41 -1.26 -27.02
N ASP A 258 5.66 -0.16 -27.05
CA ASP A 258 5.79 0.80 -28.15
C ASP A 258 5.41 2.24 -27.70
N PRO A 259 5.94 3.30 -28.35
CA PRO A 259 5.91 4.69 -27.92
C PRO A 259 4.84 5.53 -28.63
N GLU A 260 4.81 6.82 -28.28
CA GLU A 260 4.07 7.93 -28.89
C GLU A 260 2.68 8.24 -28.32
N VAL A 261 2.62 9.10 -27.29
CA VAL A 261 1.71 10.25 -27.27
C VAL A 261 2.39 11.41 -26.53
N LEU A 262 2.66 12.49 -27.26
CA LEU A 262 3.13 13.79 -26.78
C LEU A 262 2.03 14.52 -26.00
N GLY A 263 2.40 15.20 -24.90
CA GLY A 263 1.66 16.37 -24.40
C GLY A 263 0.97 16.27 -23.04
N TYR A 264 0.99 15.11 -22.37
CA TYR A 264 0.22 14.89 -21.14
C TYR A 264 1.08 14.29 -20.02
N THR A 265 0.80 14.68 -18.77
CA THR A 265 1.44 14.05 -17.61
C THR A 265 0.88 12.62 -17.43
N ALA A 266 1.78 11.62 -17.39
CA ALA A 266 1.44 10.19 -17.43
C ALA A 266 0.54 9.66 -16.30
N TYR A 267 0.19 10.49 -15.31
CA TYR A 267 -0.65 10.11 -14.17
C TYR A 267 -1.93 10.94 -14.03
N LEU A 268 -2.05 12.07 -14.72
CA LEU A 268 -3.15 13.03 -14.51
C LEU A 268 -3.76 13.58 -15.81
N GLU A 269 -3.21 13.24 -16.98
CA GLU A 269 -3.72 13.68 -18.29
C GLU A 269 -3.96 15.20 -18.38
N LEU A 270 -3.15 16.00 -17.69
CA LEU A 270 -3.22 17.46 -17.76
C LEU A 270 -2.29 18.01 -18.86
N PRO A 271 -2.75 18.98 -19.68
CA PRO A 271 -1.91 19.68 -20.67
C PRO A 271 -0.80 20.47 -19.97
N VAL A 272 0.45 20.23 -20.36
CA VAL A 272 1.63 20.89 -19.79
C VAL A 272 1.60 22.42 -19.99
N GLY A 273 0.88 22.92 -21.00
CA GLY A 273 0.76 24.34 -21.33
C GLY A 273 -0.14 25.19 -20.41
N GLN A 274 -0.87 24.58 -19.46
CA GLN A 274 -1.69 25.35 -18.51
C GLN A 274 -0.92 25.84 -17.27
N PHE A 275 0.34 25.44 -17.10
CA PHE A 275 1.20 25.97 -16.04
C PHE A 275 1.90 27.24 -16.53
N ARG A 276 1.31 28.41 -16.25
CA ARG A 276 2.07 29.66 -16.36
C ARG A 276 3.14 29.69 -15.27
N THR A 277 4.39 29.87 -15.68
CA THR A 277 5.54 30.04 -14.79
C THR A 277 5.50 31.40 -14.12
N ALA A 278 6.07 31.49 -12.92
CA ALA A 278 6.18 32.74 -12.17
C ALA A 278 6.94 33.85 -12.93
N ASP A 279 7.68 33.50 -13.99
CA ASP A 279 8.45 34.44 -14.81
C ASP A 279 7.56 35.48 -15.54
N ASP A 280 6.31 35.14 -15.91
CA ASP A 280 5.32 36.10 -16.45
C ASP A 280 4.96 37.21 -15.44
N ILE A 281 5.18 36.96 -14.15
CA ILE A 281 4.85 37.85 -13.04
C ILE A 281 6.08 38.66 -12.62
N THR A 282 7.28 38.05 -12.65
CA THR A 282 8.53 38.72 -12.27
C THR A 282 9.12 39.61 -13.35
N GLU A 283 8.89 39.33 -14.64
CA GLU A 283 9.41 40.19 -15.72
C GLU A 283 8.75 41.59 -15.77
N LYS A 284 7.54 41.76 -15.22
CA LYS A 284 6.88 43.07 -15.12
C LYS A 284 7.33 43.91 -13.93
N ASN A 285 7.84 43.28 -12.86
CA ASN A 285 8.07 43.93 -11.57
C ASN A 285 9.53 43.77 -11.13
N GLY A 286 10.46 44.41 -11.85
CA GLY A 286 11.88 44.41 -11.48
C GLY A 286 12.14 45.10 -10.13
N SER A 287 12.96 44.44 -9.28
CA SER A 287 13.74 44.85 -8.07
C SER A 287 13.37 46.04 -7.16
N ALA A 288 12.32 46.79 -7.40
CA ALA A 288 11.79 47.81 -6.51
C ALA A 288 10.71 47.21 -5.61
N ILE A 289 10.60 47.69 -4.37
CA ILE A 289 9.50 47.35 -3.47
C ILE A 289 8.19 47.60 -4.23
N PRO A 290 7.33 46.57 -4.45
CA PRO A 290 6.11 46.71 -5.23
C PRO A 290 5.27 47.85 -4.68
N SER A 291 4.83 48.76 -5.56
CA SER A 291 3.91 49.81 -5.14
C SER A 291 2.59 49.18 -4.71
N CYS A 292 1.77 49.90 -3.95
CA CYS A 292 0.44 49.44 -3.53
C CYS A 292 -0.42 48.97 -4.73
N LYS A 293 -0.24 49.59 -5.91
CA LYS A 293 -0.91 49.21 -7.15
C LYS A 293 -0.38 47.91 -7.76
N ASP A 294 0.90 47.62 -7.60
CA ASP A 294 1.49 46.36 -8.09
C ASP A 294 1.04 45.18 -7.23
N LEU A 295 0.81 45.40 -5.93
CA LEU A 295 0.22 44.40 -5.04
C LEU A 295 -1.25 44.13 -5.37
N GLU A 296 -2.03 45.14 -5.76
CA GLU A 296 -3.40 44.97 -6.25
C GLU A 296 -3.44 44.16 -7.55
N VAL A 297 -2.48 44.35 -8.45
CA VAL A 297 -2.37 43.56 -9.70
C VAL A 297 -1.93 42.11 -9.44
N LEU A 298 -1.22 41.84 -8.34
CA LEU A 298 -0.80 40.48 -7.94
C LEU A 298 -1.86 39.70 -7.17
N LEU A 299 -2.85 40.39 -6.59
CA LEU A 299 -3.94 39.78 -5.84
C LEU A 299 -4.79 38.86 -6.73
N GLU A 300 -5.20 39.32 -7.91
CA GLU A 300 -6.03 38.54 -8.83
C GLU A 300 -5.32 37.26 -9.35
N PRO A 301 -4.03 37.27 -9.74
CA PRO A 301 -3.27 36.06 -10.04
C PRO A 301 -3.10 35.10 -8.86
N LEU A 302 -2.92 35.61 -7.63
CA LEU A 302 -2.81 34.78 -6.43
C LEU A 302 -4.15 34.10 -6.10
N GLU A 303 -5.26 34.81 -6.26
CA GLU A 303 -6.61 34.23 -6.12
C GLU A 303 -6.84 33.13 -7.16
N LEU A 304 -6.45 33.38 -8.42
CA LEU A 304 -6.52 32.37 -9.47
C LEU A 304 -5.66 31.14 -9.16
N ALA A 305 -4.44 31.31 -8.65
CA ALA A 305 -3.57 30.22 -8.26
C ALA A 305 -4.14 29.40 -7.10
N VAL A 306 -4.73 30.08 -6.11
CA VAL A 306 -5.45 29.44 -5.00
C VAL A 306 -6.63 28.62 -5.53
N ASP A 307 -7.38 29.13 -6.51
CA ASP A 307 -8.51 28.43 -7.10
C ASP A 307 -8.07 27.23 -7.96
N VAL A 308 -6.98 27.34 -8.71
CA VAL A 308 -6.37 26.20 -9.42
C VAL A 308 -5.96 25.09 -8.43
N VAL A 309 -5.37 25.45 -7.28
CA VAL A 309 -5.02 24.49 -6.23
C VAL A 309 -6.27 23.85 -5.63
N LYS A 310 -7.32 24.62 -5.35
CA LYS A 310 -8.61 24.09 -4.86
C LYS A 310 -9.24 23.12 -5.86
N ILE A 311 -9.26 23.48 -7.15
CA ILE A 311 -9.80 22.65 -8.22
C ILE A 311 -9.00 21.35 -8.31
N ARG A 312 -7.67 21.43 -8.37
CA ARG A 312 -6.79 20.26 -8.42
C ARG A 312 -7.01 19.34 -7.21
N ASN A 313 -7.09 19.89 -6.01
CA ASN A 313 -7.41 19.11 -4.81
C ASN A 313 -8.76 18.42 -4.95
N SER A 314 -9.80 19.14 -5.41
CA SER A 314 -11.12 18.55 -5.60
C SER A 314 -11.13 17.41 -6.62
N VAL A 315 -10.31 17.51 -7.69
CA VAL A 315 -10.16 16.48 -8.72
C VAL A 315 -9.39 15.28 -8.16
N CYS A 316 -8.28 15.50 -7.46
CA CYS A 316 -7.53 14.42 -6.80
C CYS A 316 -8.41 13.70 -5.76
N ASP A 317 -9.16 14.44 -4.95
CA ASP A 317 -10.08 13.87 -3.96
C ASP A 317 -11.22 13.11 -4.62
N ARG A 318 -11.74 13.61 -5.76
CA ARG A 318 -12.74 12.89 -6.56
C ARG A 318 -12.16 11.61 -7.14
N ALA A 319 -10.97 11.64 -7.72
CA ALA A 319 -10.31 10.48 -8.29
C ALA A 319 -10.01 9.42 -7.23
N MET A 320 -9.51 9.83 -6.06
CA MET A 320 -9.29 8.94 -4.93
C MET A 320 -10.60 8.34 -4.42
N ARG A 321 -11.70 9.10 -4.39
CA ARG A 321 -13.03 8.58 -4.05
C ARG A 321 -13.52 7.55 -5.06
N MET A 322 -13.38 7.82 -6.36
CA MET A 322 -13.75 6.87 -7.42
C MET A 322 -12.92 5.58 -7.33
N LEU A 323 -11.62 5.69 -7.09
CA LEU A 323 -10.75 4.52 -6.89
C LEU A 323 -11.12 3.74 -5.63
N SER A 324 -11.47 4.44 -4.55
CA SER A 324 -11.94 3.81 -3.31
C SER A 324 -13.25 3.06 -3.55
N GLN A 325 -14.21 3.69 -4.24
CA GLN A 325 -15.50 3.08 -4.57
C GLN A 325 -15.34 1.86 -5.49
N ALA A 326 -14.57 2.00 -6.58
CA ALA A 326 -14.33 0.90 -7.51
C ALA A 326 -13.65 -0.31 -6.82
N ARG A 327 -12.76 -0.05 -5.85
CA ARG A 327 -12.15 -1.12 -5.04
C ARG A 327 -13.16 -1.78 -4.09
N LYS A 328 -14.07 -1.00 -3.50
CA LYS A 328 -15.15 -1.52 -2.65
C LYS A 328 -16.10 -2.40 -3.46
N ASP A 329 -16.55 -1.93 -4.61
CA ASP A 329 -17.45 -2.66 -5.50
C ASP A 329 -16.83 -4.00 -5.93
N ARG A 330 -15.52 -4.00 -6.25
CA ARG A 330 -14.79 -5.23 -6.59
C ARG A 330 -14.68 -6.21 -5.42
N LEU A 331 -14.52 -5.72 -4.19
CA LEU A 331 -14.49 -6.60 -3.01
C LEU A 331 -15.87 -7.20 -2.74
N GLU A 332 -16.94 -6.43 -2.93
CA GLU A 332 -18.32 -6.90 -2.80
C GLU A 332 -18.65 -7.95 -3.87
N GLU A 333 -18.21 -7.73 -5.12
CA GLU A 333 -18.33 -8.70 -6.22
C GLU A 333 -17.66 -10.04 -5.87
N ILE A 334 -16.41 -10.00 -5.38
CA ILE A 334 -15.68 -11.21 -4.93
C ILE A 334 -16.44 -11.93 -3.80
N GLU A 335 -17.05 -11.18 -2.87
CA GLU A 335 -17.83 -11.76 -1.77
C GLU A 335 -19.14 -12.39 -2.27
N THR A 336 -19.80 -11.78 -3.26
CA THR A 336 -20.99 -12.37 -3.91
C THR A 336 -20.65 -13.63 -4.69
N GLU A 337 -19.57 -13.62 -5.46
CA GLU A 337 -19.09 -14.78 -6.21
C GLU A 337 -18.74 -15.94 -5.27
N GLY A 338 -18.09 -15.64 -4.14
CA GLY A 338 -17.78 -16.63 -3.10
C GLY A 338 -19.03 -17.27 -2.50
N ARG A 339 -20.09 -16.49 -2.23
CA ARG A 339 -21.37 -17.01 -1.73
C ARG A 339 -22.10 -17.86 -2.77
N ASP A 340 -22.06 -17.45 -4.03
CA ASP A 340 -22.70 -18.19 -5.13
C ASP A 340 -21.98 -19.51 -5.41
N GLU A 341 -20.64 -19.53 -5.37
CA GLU A 341 -19.88 -20.77 -5.53
C GLU A 341 -20.10 -21.71 -4.34
N GLU A 342 -20.21 -21.19 -3.10
CA GLU A 342 -20.61 -22.01 -1.94
C GLU A 342 -22.01 -22.62 -2.13
N ARG A 343 -22.98 -21.83 -2.58
CA ARG A 343 -24.34 -22.31 -2.87
C ARG A 343 -24.34 -23.38 -3.96
N LYS A 344 -23.55 -23.19 -5.01
CA LYS A 344 -23.40 -24.15 -6.10
C LYS A 344 -22.74 -25.45 -5.64
N GLU A 345 -21.72 -25.38 -4.79
CA GLU A 345 -21.10 -26.57 -4.17
C GLU A 345 -22.07 -27.33 -3.26
N ARG A 346 -22.93 -26.64 -2.53
CA ARG A 346 -24.02 -27.29 -1.76
C ARG A 346 -24.98 -28.04 -2.67
N LEU A 347 -25.45 -27.41 -3.74
CA LEU A 347 -26.35 -28.04 -4.71
C LEU A 347 -25.71 -29.25 -5.40
N LYS A 348 -24.42 -29.18 -5.77
CA LYS A 348 -23.69 -30.33 -6.32
C LYS A 348 -23.61 -31.50 -5.34
N ARG A 349 -23.37 -31.22 -4.05
CA ARG A 349 -23.33 -32.25 -3.01
C ARG A 349 -24.69 -32.92 -2.84
N ASP A 350 -25.76 -32.14 -2.80
CA ASP A 350 -27.12 -32.66 -2.66
C ASP A 350 -27.51 -33.53 -3.88
N ALA A 351 -27.13 -33.12 -5.09
CA ALA A 351 -27.34 -33.89 -6.32
C ALA A 351 -26.55 -35.21 -6.33
N ALA A 352 -25.29 -35.19 -5.88
CA ALA A 352 -24.46 -36.40 -5.77
C ALA A 352 -25.05 -37.40 -4.75
N ASP A 353 -25.51 -36.90 -3.61
CA ASP A 353 -26.18 -37.71 -2.58
C ASP A 353 -27.49 -38.33 -3.10
N GLU A 354 -28.24 -37.62 -3.95
CA GLU A 354 -29.46 -38.14 -4.56
C GLU A 354 -29.17 -39.21 -5.63
N GLU A 355 -28.13 -39.03 -6.44
CA GLU A 355 -27.68 -40.04 -7.41
C GLU A 355 -27.21 -41.32 -6.71
N GLU A 356 -26.47 -41.20 -5.60
CA GLU A 356 -26.05 -42.34 -4.79
C GLU A 356 -27.25 -43.10 -4.19
N ARG A 357 -28.24 -42.37 -3.66
CA ARG A 357 -29.51 -42.98 -3.20
C ARG A 357 -30.24 -43.70 -4.34
N GLY A 358 -30.23 -43.15 -5.54
CA GLY A 358 -30.79 -43.77 -6.75
C GLY A 358 -30.10 -45.09 -7.12
N ARG A 359 -28.76 -45.07 -7.19
CA ARG A 359 -27.94 -46.28 -7.46
C ARG A 359 -28.15 -47.37 -6.42
N ASN A 360 -28.22 -47.00 -5.14
CA ASN A 360 -28.47 -47.93 -4.05
C ASN A 360 -29.87 -48.57 -4.12
N LYS A 361 -30.90 -47.80 -4.51
CA LYS A 361 -32.25 -48.35 -4.78
C LYS A 361 -32.25 -49.31 -5.96
N ALA A 362 -31.59 -48.96 -7.07
CA ALA A 362 -31.50 -49.81 -8.26
C ALA A 362 -30.76 -51.14 -7.97
N ASN A 363 -29.65 -51.09 -7.23
CA ASN A 363 -28.91 -52.28 -6.81
C ASN A 363 -29.75 -53.19 -5.90
N LYS A 364 -30.56 -52.62 -5.00
CA LYS A 364 -31.47 -53.38 -4.13
C LYS A 364 -32.57 -54.08 -4.93
N VAL A 365 -33.11 -53.44 -5.97
CA VAL A 365 -34.12 -54.03 -6.87
C VAL A 365 -33.51 -55.16 -7.70
N LYS A 366 -32.30 -54.97 -8.26
CA LYS A 366 -31.59 -56.01 -9.01
C LYS A 366 -31.33 -57.25 -8.16
N LYS A 367 -30.82 -57.07 -6.93
CA LYS A 367 -30.58 -58.17 -5.99
C LYS A 367 -31.85 -58.95 -5.64
N ARG A 368 -33.00 -58.29 -5.52
CA ARG A 368 -34.31 -58.97 -5.32
C ARG A 368 -34.75 -59.76 -6.54
N LYS A 369 -34.53 -59.25 -7.75
CA LYS A 369 -34.89 -59.93 -9.01
C LYS A 369 -34.03 -61.17 -9.25
N ASP A 370 -32.73 -61.10 -8.95
CA ASP A 370 -31.81 -62.24 -9.08
C ASP A 370 -32.13 -63.34 -8.07
N PHE A 371 -32.47 -62.98 -6.82
CA PHE A 371 -32.87 -63.94 -5.80
C PHE A 371 -34.19 -64.66 -6.17
N SER A 372 -35.15 -63.96 -6.77
CA SER A 372 -36.40 -64.56 -7.26
C SER A 372 -36.18 -65.48 -8.48
N SER A 373 -35.26 -65.11 -9.38
CA SER A 373 -34.91 -65.92 -10.55
C SER A 373 -34.16 -67.20 -10.16
N ASN A 374 -33.26 -67.13 -9.18
CA ASN A 374 -32.52 -68.30 -8.69
C ASN A 374 -33.45 -69.31 -8.00
N LYS A 375 -34.40 -68.82 -7.19
CA LYS A 375 -35.42 -69.67 -6.54
C LYS A 375 -36.36 -70.36 -7.54
N ARG A 376 -36.62 -69.74 -8.70
CA ARG A 376 -37.39 -70.38 -9.80
C ARG A 376 -36.58 -71.47 -10.52
N ARG A 377 -35.26 -71.31 -10.67
CA ARG A 377 -34.39 -72.32 -11.29
C ARG A 377 -34.23 -73.58 -10.42
N GLU A 378 -34.12 -73.43 -9.11
CA GLU A 378 -34.07 -74.57 -8.18
C GLU A 378 -35.37 -75.37 -8.13
N SER A 379 -36.53 -74.74 -8.42
CA SER A 379 -37.83 -75.41 -8.48
C SER A 379 -38.05 -76.28 -9.73
N TRP A 380 -37.20 -76.15 -10.76
CA TRP A 380 -37.29 -76.93 -12.01
C TRP A 380 -36.25 -78.05 -12.10
N SER A 381 -35.42 -78.24 -11.07
CA SER A 381 -34.39 -79.29 -10.98
C SER A 381 -34.71 -80.36 -9.92
N ARG A 382 -35.98 -80.51 -9.54
CA ARG A 382 -36.47 -81.61 -8.69
C ARG A 382 -37.43 -82.50 -9.44
#